data_AF-A0AAW5KLY3-F1
#
_entry.id   AF-A0AAW5KLY3-F1
#
_cell.length_a   1.000
_cell.length_b   1.000
_cell.length_c   1.000
_cell.angle_alpha   90.00
_cell.angle_beta   90.00
_cell.angle_gamma   90.00
#
_symmetry.space_group_name_H-M   'P 1'
#
loop_
_entity.id
_entity.type
_entity.pdbx_description
1 polymer ?
#
loop_
_entity_poly.entity_id
_entity_poly.type
_entity_poly.pdbx_seq_one_letter_code
_entity_poly.pdbx_strand_id
1 'polypeptide(L)' 'LSTFTQRYDEALGPDLELSPRNLVNARALEVATPDVTVKVTPERGDLVETRVIDGVRYILIRAEEGVQVIGIDIHIS' A
#
# COMPACT_ATOMS: atom_id res chain seq x y z
N LEU A 1 -8.18 14.53 -14.45
CA LEU A 1 -6.73 14.27 -14.63
C LEU A 1 -5.84 15.27 -13.90
N SER A 2 -6.11 16.59 -13.96
CA SER A 2 -5.27 17.61 -13.30
C SER A 2 -5.27 17.57 -11.77
N THR A 3 -6.37 17.18 -11.12
CA THR A 3 -6.47 17.14 -9.66
C THR A 3 -5.70 15.96 -9.03
N PHE A 4 -5.47 14.88 -9.79
CA PHE A 4 -4.67 13.74 -9.34
C PHE A 4 -3.18 14.09 -9.33
N THR A 5 -2.69 14.72 -10.40
CA THR A 5 -1.30 15.19 -10.53
C THR A 5 -0.95 16.19 -9.43
N GLN A 6 -1.82 17.15 -9.14
CA GLN A 6 -1.55 18.18 -8.14
C GLN A 6 -1.41 17.62 -6.70
N ARG A 7 -2.22 16.62 -6.33
CA ARG A 7 -2.11 15.96 -5.02
C ARG A 7 -0.93 14.99 -4.94
N TYR A 8 -0.50 14.45 -6.09
CA TYR A 8 0.67 13.57 -6.20
C TYR A 8 1.97 14.37 -5.97
N ASP A 9 2.05 15.57 -6.55
CA ASP A 9 3.21 16.47 -6.38
C ASP A 9 3.33 17.03 -4.95
N GLU A 10 2.20 17.36 -4.31
CA GLU A 10 2.18 17.83 -2.90
C GLU A 10 2.58 16.75 -1.88
N ALA A 11 2.29 15.47 -2.17
CA ALA A 11 2.59 14.37 -1.26
C ALA A 11 4.03 13.83 -1.38
N LEU A 12 4.69 14.03 -2.52
CA LEU A 12 5.95 13.34 -2.84
C LEU A 12 7.17 14.28 -2.95
N GLY A 13 6.96 15.60 -3.05
CA GLY A 13 8.04 16.58 -3.08
C GLY A 13 8.91 16.49 -4.34
N PRO A 14 9.59 17.59 -4.73
CA PRO A 14 10.33 17.69 -5.99
C PRO A 14 11.60 16.83 -6.07
N ASP A 15 11.95 16.11 -5.00
CA ASP A 15 13.19 15.32 -4.87
C ASP A 15 12.98 13.80 -4.90
N LEU A 16 11.75 13.32 -5.12
CA LEU A 16 11.55 11.90 -5.34
C LEU A 16 11.92 11.55 -6.79
N GLU A 17 13.23 11.37 -7.02
CA GLU A 17 13.70 10.55 -8.13
C GLU A 17 12.95 9.21 -8.06
N LEU A 18 11.93 9.06 -8.91
CA LEU A 18 11.29 7.78 -9.15
C LEU A 18 12.37 6.89 -9.76
N SER A 19 13.11 6.20 -8.90
CA SER A 19 14.11 5.23 -9.30
C SER A 19 13.44 4.27 -10.29
N PRO A 20 14.00 4.07 -11.49
CA PRO A 20 13.42 3.18 -12.52
C PRO A 20 13.11 1.78 -12.01
N ARG A 21 13.66 1.37 -10.86
CA ARG A 21 13.31 0.13 -10.13
C ARG A 21 11.81 0.00 -9.82
N ASN A 22 11.09 1.11 -9.60
CA ASN A 22 9.63 1.10 -9.39
C ASN A 22 8.84 0.89 -10.69
N LEU A 23 9.46 1.07 -11.87
CA LEU A 23 8.90 0.75 -13.19
C LEU A 23 9.07 -0.74 -13.56
N VAL A 24 9.98 -1.48 -12.91
CA VAL A 24 10.36 -2.85 -13.34
C VAL A 24 9.35 -3.91 -12.86
N ASN A 25 8.43 -3.60 -11.95
CA ASN A 25 7.51 -4.60 -11.41
C ASN A 25 6.06 -4.13 -11.43
N ALA A 26 5.49 -3.98 -12.64
CA ALA A 26 4.05 -3.81 -12.85
C ALA A 26 3.21 -5.03 -12.39
N ARG A 27 3.77 -5.94 -11.59
CA ARG A 27 3.13 -7.16 -11.10
C ARG A 27 2.63 -7.06 -9.66
N ALA A 28 3.09 -6.06 -8.89
CA ALA A 28 2.62 -5.85 -7.53
C ALA A 28 2.78 -4.39 -7.10
N LEU A 29 1.79 -3.88 -6.37
CA LEU A 29 1.93 -2.69 -5.53
C LEU A 29 2.65 -3.10 -4.25
N GLU A 30 3.79 -2.48 -3.97
CA GLU A 30 4.58 -2.73 -2.77
C GLU A 30 4.45 -1.57 -1.78
N VAL A 31 4.14 -1.90 -0.52
CA VAL A 31 4.11 -0.96 0.59
C VAL A 31 5.11 -1.44 1.63
N ALA A 32 6.09 -0.61 1.97
CA ALA A 32 7.19 -0.98 2.84
C ALA A 32 7.36 -0.03 4.02
N THR A 33 7.69 -0.61 5.17
CA THR A 33 8.31 0.05 6.34
C THR A 33 9.71 -0.57 6.53
N PRO A 34 10.56 -0.05 7.44
CA PRO A 34 11.91 -0.60 7.63
C PRO A 34 11.96 -2.11 7.90
N ASP A 35 10.95 -2.66 8.58
CA ASP A 35 10.94 -4.06 9.03
C ASP A 35 9.88 -4.92 8.32
N VAL A 36 8.98 -4.32 7.53
CA VAL A 36 7.82 -5.02 6.94
C VAL A 36 7.61 -4.62 5.49
N THR A 37 7.36 -5.61 4.63
CA THR A 37 6.95 -5.41 3.23
C THR A 37 5.62 -6.08 2.97
N VAL A 38 4.67 -5.31 2.44
CA VAL A 38 3.37 -5.79 1.98
C VAL A 38 3.35 -5.72 0.46
N LYS A 39 2.92 -6.81 -0.19
CA LYS A 39 2.76 -6.89 -1.64
C LYS A 39 1.30 -7.15 -1.98
N VAL A 40 0.75 -6.33 -2.84
CA VAL A 40 -0.66 -6.38 -3.26
C VAL A 40 -0.71 -6.43 -4.78
N THR A 41 -1.75 -7.04 -5.33
CA THR A 41 -1.99 -6.98 -6.78
C THR A 41 -2.19 -5.52 -7.20
N PRO A 42 -1.61 -5.08 -8.33
CA PRO A 42 -1.66 -3.67 -8.74
C PRO A 42 -3.10 -3.13 -8.85
N GLU A 43 -4.04 -3.98 -9.23
CA GLU A 43 -5.45 -3.63 -9.43
C GLU A 43 -6.25 -3.52 -8.13
N ARG A 44 -5.71 -4.04 -7.01
CA ARG A 44 -6.36 -4.01 -5.68
C ARG A 44 -5.65 -3.07 -4.71
N GLY A 45 -5.02 -2.02 -5.21
CA GLY A 45 -4.40 -0.98 -4.39
C GLY A 45 -5.39 -0.30 -3.44
N ASP A 46 -6.69 -0.35 -3.76
CA ASP A 46 -7.76 0.12 -2.88
C ASP A 46 -7.84 -0.66 -1.56
N LEU A 47 -7.34 -1.90 -1.48
CA LEU A 47 -7.35 -2.69 -0.25
C LEU A 47 -6.43 -2.15 0.85
N VAL A 48 -5.45 -1.32 0.49
CA VAL A 48 -4.46 -0.79 1.43
C VAL A 48 -4.70 0.68 1.69
N GLU A 49 -4.78 1.05 2.96
CA GLU A 49 -4.83 2.44 3.39
C GLU A 49 -3.89 2.70 4.56
N THR A 50 -3.49 3.96 4.74
CA THR A 50 -2.78 4.38 5.95
C THR A 50 -3.74 5.12 6.85
N ARG A 51 -3.76 4.77 8.14
CA ARG A 51 -4.66 5.40 9.11
C ARG A 51 -3.94 5.63 10.43
N VAL A 52 -4.29 6.73 11.10
CA VAL A 52 -3.87 6.98 12.47
C VAL A 52 -4.97 6.51 13.42
N ILE A 53 -4.64 5.57 14.30
CA ILE A 53 -5.53 5.05 15.34
C ILE A 53 -4.80 5.27 16.66
N ASP A 54 -5.43 6.01 17.58
CA ASP A 54 -4.87 6.36 18.89
C ASP A 54 -3.45 6.97 18.83
N GLY A 55 -3.21 7.83 17.83
CA GLY A 55 -1.93 8.50 17.63
C GLY A 55 -0.84 7.65 16.95
N VAL A 56 -1.12 6.38 16.66
CA VAL A 56 -0.18 5.46 16.00
C VAL A 56 -0.57 5.28 14.53
N ARG A 57 0.41 5.34 13.63
CA ARG A 57 0.20 5.13 12.18
C ARG A 57 0.19 3.64 11.86
N TYR A 58 -0.87 3.19 11.22
CA TYR A 58 -1.04 1.82 10.75
C TYR A 58 -1.12 1.78 9.23
N ILE A 59 -0.68 0.64 8.68
CA ILE A 59 -1.07 0.18 7.35
C ILE A 59 -2.23 -0.78 7.56
N LEU A 60 -3.41 -0.44 7.06
CA LEU A 60 -4.60 -1.26 7.13
C LEU A 60 -4.79 -1.99 5.81
N ILE A 61 -5.12 -3.28 5.90
CA ILE A 61 -5.42 -4.13 4.74
C ILE A 61 -6.83 -4.67 4.94
N ARG A 62 -7.75 -4.34 4.03
CA ARG A 62 -9.14 -4.80 4.10
C ARG A 62 -9.22 -6.30 3.80
N ALA A 63 -9.79 -7.05 4.74
CA ALA A 63 -9.92 -8.51 4.69
C ALA A 63 -11.25 -8.96 4.04
N GLU A 64 -11.53 -8.52 2.82
CA GLU A 64 -12.84 -8.75 2.16
C GLU A 64 -13.14 -10.22 1.87
N GLU A 65 -12.14 -10.97 1.39
CA GLU A 65 -12.28 -12.37 0.98
C GLU A 65 -11.77 -13.35 2.07
N GLY A 66 -11.53 -12.84 3.29
CA GLY A 66 -10.92 -13.60 4.39
C GLY A 66 -9.40 -13.43 4.47
N VAL A 67 -8.79 -14.11 5.44
CA VAL A 67 -7.34 -14.02 5.71
C VAL A 67 -6.77 -15.42 5.91
N GLN A 68 -5.61 -15.66 5.31
CA GLN A 68 -4.82 -16.86 5.56
C GLN A 68 -3.49 -16.49 6.21
N VAL A 69 -3.13 -17.20 7.26
CA VAL A 69 -1.84 -17.08 7.93
C VAL A 69 -1.12 -18.41 7.83
N ILE A 70 -0.02 -18.43 7.07
CA ILE A 70 0.78 -19.66 6.85
C ILE A 70 -0.11 -20.78 6.25
N GLY A 71 -1.06 -20.40 5.39
CA GLY A 71 -2.00 -21.35 4.76
C GLY A 71 -3.15 -21.81 5.63
N ILE A 72 -3.31 -21.27 6.85
CA ILE A 72 -4.46 -21.54 7.73
C ILE A 72 -5.46 -20.40 7.60
N ASP A 73 -6.71 -20.73 7.27
CA ASP A 73 -7.81 -19.76 7.22
C ASP A 73 -8.10 -19.22 8.63
N ILE A 74 -8.12 -17.89 8.75
CA ILE A 74 -8.42 -17.17 9.98
C ILE A 74 -9.81 -16.55 9.83
N HIS A 75 -10.69 -16.88 10.79
CA HIS A 75 -11.98 -16.23 10.90
C HIS A 75 -11.84 -14.91 11.65
N ILE A 76 -12.22 -13.82 11.00
CA ILE A 76 -12.27 -12.47 11.59
C ILE A 76 -13.74 -12.12 11.75
N SER A 77 -14.18 -11.94 13.00
CA SER A 77 -15.56 -11.62 13.40
C SER A 77 -15.70 -10.21 13.92
#